data_AF-A0A7W0VXP5-F1
#
_entry.id   AF-A0A7W0VXP5-F1
#
_cell.length_a   1.000
_cell.length_b   1.000
_cell.length_c   1.000
_cell.angle_alpha   90.00
_cell.angle_beta   90.00
_cell.angle_gamma   90.00
#
_symmetry.space_group_name_H-M   'P 1'
#
loop_
_entity.id
_entity.type
_entity.pdbx_description
1 polymer ?
#
loop_
_entity_poly.entity_id
_entity_poly.type
_entity_poly.pdbx_seq_one_letter_code
_entity_poly.pdbx_strand_id
1 'polypeptide(L)'
;MSDDNDNQDDLLQDELVGEESEADSELEDAGDEVSTDGEAPEVSRKIRRRRRRTRPRSKTIAMKRLTREELRVGALMYPPVDIPRPTSRAECKEEMRPCPWVACKHHLYLDINPETGSIKINFPDLEPWELKHTCALDVAERGGITLEEVGEIMNLTRERIRQVEVRGLLKLKMGSPSPDELGAELLAAKAANQN
;
A
#
# COMPACT_ATOMS: atom_id res chain seq x y z
N MET A 1 -29.76 54.40 -26.60
CA MET A 1 -30.62 53.44 -27.33
C MET A 1 -29.95 52.08 -27.20
N SER A 2 -29.89 51.45 -26.02
CA SER A 2 -30.81 51.48 -24.86
C SER A 2 -32.18 50.85 -25.12
N ASP A 3 -32.71 50.27 -24.05
CA ASP A 3 -34.09 49.83 -23.82
C ASP A 3 -34.49 48.46 -24.46
N ASP A 4 -35.08 47.47 -23.78
CA ASP A 4 -35.02 47.09 -22.33
C ASP A 4 -35.67 45.69 -22.10
N ASN A 5 -35.75 45.26 -20.82
CA ASN A 5 -36.69 44.30 -20.21
C ASN A 5 -36.47 42.76 -20.27
N ASP A 6 -35.88 42.25 -19.18
CA ASP A 6 -36.46 41.38 -18.12
C ASP A 6 -37.14 40.01 -18.44
N ASN A 7 -36.55 38.94 -17.89
CA ASN A 7 -36.98 38.29 -16.63
C ASN A 7 -35.77 37.46 -16.08
N GLN A 8 -35.39 37.45 -14.79
CA GLN A 8 -36.10 37.07 -13.54
C GLN A 8 -36.47 35.56 -13.53
N ASP A 9 -36.01 34.71 -12.60
CA ASP A 9 -35.15 34.82 -11.37
C ASP A 9 -34.17 33.61 -11.32
N ASP A 10 -33.22 33.38 -10.39
CA ASP A 10 -32.78 33.94 -9.08
C ASP A 10 -31.22 33.84 -9.04
N LEU A 11 -30.33 34.23 -8.09
CA LEU A 11 -30.21 34.34 -6.62
C LEU A 11 -30.27 33.01 -5.82
N LEU A 12 -29.70 32.85 -4.62
CA LEU A 12 -28.81 33.68 -3.77
C LEU A 12 -27.44 33.03 -3.51
N GLN A 13 -26.54 33.75 -2.82
CA GLN A 13 -25.25 33.26 -2.30
C GLN A 13 -25.36 32.88 -0.80
N ASP A 14 -24.22 32.87 -0.09
CA ASP A 14 -24.04 32.67 1.37
C ASP A 14 -24.17 31.21 1.88
N GLU A 15 -23.48 30.78 2.94
CA GLU A 15 -22.61 31.52 3.89
C GLU A 15 -21.34 30.72 4.31
N LEU A 16 -20.56 31.27 5.25
CA LEU A 16 -19.24 30.80 5.71
C LEU A 16 -19.33 29.90 6.99
N VAL A 17 -18.15 29.63 7.60
CA VAL A 17 -17.94 29.10 8.97
C VAL A 17 -18.12 27.57 9.09
N GLY A 18 -17.27 26.83 9.82
CA GLY A 18 -16.05 27.22 10.55
C GLY A 18 -15.27 26.00 11.07
N GLU A 19 -14.13 26.27 11.73
CA GLU A 19 -13.32 25.26 12.42
C GLU A 19 -13.91 24.96 13.80
N GLU A 20 -14.08 23.69 14.17
CA GLU A 20 -14.03 23.27 15.58
C GLU A 20 -13.28 21.94 15.71
N SER A 21 -12.35 21.89 16.67
CA SER A 21 -11.57 20.71 17.01
C SER A 21 -11.56 20.55 18.52
N GLU A 22 -12.28 19.55 19.04
CA GLU A 22 -12.30 19.25 20.47
C GLU A 22 -11.83 17.84 20.76
N ALA A 23 -11.22 17.68 21.93
CA ALA A 23 -10.75 16.43 22.48
C ALA A 23 -10.95 16.44 23.99
N ASP A 24 -11.73 15.49 24.50
CA ASP A 24 -11.76 15.07 25.89
C ASP A 24 -11.65 13.54 25.89
N SER A 25 -10.74 12.89 26.63
CA SER A 25 -10.37 12.97 28.06
C SER A 25 -11.21 12.04 28.95
N GLU A 26 -10.68 11.74 30.13
CA GLU A 26 -10.90 10.46 30.81
C GLU A 26 -11.82 10.59 32.04
N LEU A 27 -12.71 9.61 32.24
CA LEU A 27 -13.24 9.27 33.56
C LEU A 27 -13.35 7.75 33.70
N GLU A 28 -12.72 7.21 34.75
CA GLU A 28 -12.96 5.87 35.27
C GLU A 28 -14.01 5.94 36.39
N ASP A 29 -14.86 4.92 36.51
CA ASP A 29 -15.50 4.56 37.78
C ASP A 29 -15.72 3.04 37.82
N ALA A 30 -15.76 2.45 39.03
CA ALA A 30 -15.74 1.00 39.24
C ALA A 30 -16.73 0.56 40.32
N GLY A 31 -17.73 -0.22 39.92
CA GLY A 31 -18.68 -0.87 40.82
C GLY A 31 -19.15 -2.21 40.23
N ASP A 32 -19.00 -3.28 41.01
CA ASP A 32 -19.44 -4.64 40.69
C ASP A 32 -20.62 -5.03 41.59
N GLU A 33 -21.71 -5.51 41.01
CA GLU A 33 -22.61 -6.48 41.64
C GLU A 33 -23.25 -7.39 40.59
N VAL A 34 -23.32 -8.70 40.91
CA VAL A 34 -23.87 -9.73 40.03
C VAL A 34 -25.28 -10.09 40.45
N SER A 35 -26.24 -9.94 39.54
CA SER A 35 -27.55 -10.59 39.62
C SER A 35 -27.92 -11.24 38.30
N THR A 36 -28.54 -12.41 38.37
CA THR A 36 -28.81 -13.28 37.23
C THR A 36 -30.20 -13.06 36.65
N ASP A 37 -30.30 -12.81 35.35
CA ASP A 37 -31.44 -13.32 34.58
C ASP A 37 -31.06 -13.62 33.12
N GLY A 38 -31.81 -14.53 32.50
CA GLY A 38 -31.41 -15.26 31.29
C GLY A 38 -31.59 -14.55 29.95
N GLU A 39 -31.32 -13.25 29.85
CA GLU A 39 -31.54 -12.48 28.62
C GLU A 39 -30.52 -12.85 27.53
N ALA A 40 -30.99 -13.32 26.37
CA ALA A 40 -30.11 -13.67 25.26
C ALA A 40 -29.63 -12.38 24.55
N PRO A 41 -28.32 -12.16 24.34
CA PRO A 41 -27.81 -10.86 23.90
C PRO A 41 -28.32 -10.50 22.49
N GLU A 42 -29.12 -9.42 22.40
CA GLU A 42 -29.81 -8.94 21.19
C GLU A 42 -28.88 -8.82 19.96
N VAL A 43 -27.62 -8.44 20.18
CA VAL A 43 -26.60 -8.32 19.15
C VAL A 43 -26.10 -9.69 18.66
N SER A 44 -26.93 -10.31 17.81
CA SER A 44 -26.58 -11.52 17.05
C SER A 44 -25.18 -11.43 16.46
N ARG A 45 -24.27 -12.29 16.97
CA ARG A 45 -22.83 -12.30 16.68
C ARG A 45 -22.48 -12.41 15.18
N LYS A 46 -23.46 -12.74 14.33
CA LYS A 46 -23.35 -12.90 12.88
C LYS A 46 -23.39 -11.58 12.09
N ILE A 47 -23.85 -10.46 12.68
CA ILE A 47 -23.95 -9.16 11.98
C ILE A 47 -23.18 -8.05 12.70
N ARG A 48 -21.87 -8.24 12.91
CA ARG A 48 -20.95 -7.10 12.99
C ARG A 48 -21.02 -6.35 11.65
N ARG A 49 -21.78 -5.24 11.58
CA ARG A 49 -21.83 -4.34 10.42
C ARG A 49 -20.38 -3.97 10.07
N ARG A 50 -19.86 -4.52 8.96
CA ARG A 50 -18.46 -4.27 8.55
C ARG A 50 -18.32 -2.77 8.28
N ARG A 51 -17.56 -2.04 9.10
CA ARG A 51 -17.22 -0.64 8.84
C ARG A 51 -16.74 -0.54 7.39
N ARG A 52 -17.39 0.32 6.60
CA ARG A 52 -17.09 0.49 5.17
C ARG A 52 -15.62 0.89 5.08
N ARG A 53 -14.85 0.20 4.22
CA ARG A 53 -13.42 0.52 4.03
C ARG A 53 -13.32 1.99 3.60
N THR A 54 -12.54 2.79 4.33
CA THR A 54 -12.30 4.20 4.03
C THR A 54 -11.51 4.39 2.73
N ARG A 55 -10.61 3.46 2.42
CA ARG A 55 -9.78 3.44 1.21
C ARG A 55 -10.20 2.30 0.27
N PRO A 56 -10.24 2.51 -1.06
CA PRO A 56 -10.60 1.47 -2.01
C PRO A 56 -9.58 0.31 -2.02
N ARG A 57 -9.95 -0.79 -2.68
CA ARG A 57 -9.08 -1.97 -2.80
C ARG A 57 -8.22 -1.86 -4.05
N SER A 58 -6.95 -2.25 -3.93
CA SER A 58 -6.03 -2.49 -5.04
C SER A 58 -6.69 -3.19 -6.25
N LYS A 59 -6.39 -2.68 -7.45
CA LYS A 59 -7.00 -3.10 -8.73
C LYS A 59 -6.01 -3.96 -9.50
N THR A 60 -6.40 -5.18 -9.90
CA THR A 60 -5.53 -6.06 -10.71
C THR A 60 -5.98 -6.08 -12.17
N ILE A 61 -5.07 -5.69 -13.06
CA ILE A 61 -5.17 -5.86 -14.51
C ILE A 61 -4.55 -7.21 -14.85
N ALA A 62 -5.34 -8.12 -15.41
CA ALA A 62 -4.88 -9.45 -15.80
C ALA A 62 -4.68 -9.50 -17.32
N MET A 63 -3.44 -9.59 -17.80
CA MET A 63 -3.11 -9.56 -19.23
C MET A 63 -3.89 -10.59 -20.06
N LYS A 64 -4.13 -11.79 -19.52
CA LYS A 64 -4.93 -12.86 -20.15
C LYS A 64 -6.43 -12.55 -20.29
N ARG A 65 -6.93 -11.40 -19.80
CA ARG A 65 -8.31 -10.93 -19.98
C ARG A 65 -8.45 -9.80 -21.00
N LEU A 66 -7.35 -9.16 -21.41
CA LEU A 66 -7.38 -8.16 -22.47
C LEU A 66 -7.51 -8.87 -23.82
N THR A 67 -8.38 -8.35 -24.68
CA THR A 67 -8.48 -8.79 -26.06
C THR A 67 -7.23 -8.41 -26.86
N ARG A 68 -7.01 -9.10 -27.98
CA ARG A 68 -5.91 -8.77 -28.91
C ARG A 68 -6.02 -7.33 -29.43
N GLU A 69 -7.22 -6.78 -29.53
CA GLU A 69 -7.45 -5.42 -30.02
C GLU A 69 -7.19 -4.37 -28.93
N GLU A 70 -7.62 -4.58 -27.69
CA GLU A 70 -7.24 -3.70 -26.56
C GLU A 70 -5.72 -3.64 -26.37
N LEU A 71 -5.02 -4.77 -26.53
CA LEU A 71 -3.56 -4.81 -26.52
C LEU A 71 -2.93 -4.05 -27.70
N ARG A 72 -3.53 -4.15 -28.91
CA ARG A 72 -3.07 -3.42 -30.11
C ARG A 72 -3.26 -1.91 -29.97
N VAL A 73 -4.43 -1.48 -29.49
CA VAL A 73 -4.74 -0.07 -29.23
C VAL A 73 -3.85 0.47 -28.10
N GLY A 74 -3.67 -0.28 -27.01
CA GLY A 74 -2.78 0.10 -25.92
C GLY A 74 -1.33 0.32 -26.38
N ALA A 75 -0.78 -0.58 -27.20
CA ALA A 75 0.58 -0.46 -27.75
C ALA A 75 0.72 0.65 -28.81
N LEU A 76 -0.37 1.06 -29.47
CA LEU A 76 -0.38 2.18 -30.42
C LEU A 76 -0.47 3.53 -29.70
N MET A 77 -1.28 3.61 -28.63
CA MET A 77 -1.42 4.81 -27.79
C MET A 77 -0.18 5.06 -26.93
N TYR A 78 0.43 3.98 -26.42
CA TYR A 78 1.61 4.02 -25.55
C TYR A 78 2.70 3.09 -26.13
N PRO A 79 3.43 3.53 -27.17
CA PRO A 79 4.52 2.76 -27.74
C PRO A 79 5.64 2.55 -26.69
N PRO A 80 6.37 1.43 -26.73
CA PRO A 80 7.45 1.16 -25.79
C PRO A 80 8.60 2.14 -26.01
N VAL A 81 8.78 3.09 -25.08
CA VAL A 81 9.86 4.07 -25.12
C VAL A 81 11.10 3.49 -24.44
N ASP A 82 12.20 3.36 -25.18
CA ASP A 82 13.47 2.87 -24.63
C ASP A 82 14.26 3.99 -23.95
N ILE A 83 13.72 4.48 -22.84
CA ILE A 83 14.39 5.46 -21.98
C ILE A 83 15.45 4.71 -21.15
N PRO A 84 16.71 5.17 -21.10
CA PRO A 84 17.72 4.60 -20.22
C PRO A 84 17.25 4.70 -18.77
N ARG A 85 17.31 3.58 -18.06
CA ARG A 85 16.81 3.43 -16.69
C ARG A 85 17.95 3.05 -15.76
N PRO A 86 17.94 3.53 -14.51
CA PRO A 86 18.92 3.13 -13.51
C PRO A 86 18.85 1.61 -13.28
N THR A 87 20.01 0.98 -13.33
CA THR A 87 20.21 -0.46 -13.17
C THR A 87 20.54 -0.82 -11.73
N SER A 88 21.29 0.04 -11.02
CA SER A 88 21.70 -0.17 -9.64
C SER A 88 20.94 0.70 -8.63
N ARG A 89 21.10 0.37 -7.34
CA ARG A 89 20.63 1.21 -6.24
C ARG A 89 21.41 2.53 -6.13
N ALA A 90 22.68 2.56 -6.53
CA ALA A 90 23.49 3.78 -6.47
C ALA A 90 22.92 4.85 -7.42
N GLU A 91 22.68 4.48 -8.68
CA GLU A 91 22.07 5.36 -9.69
C GLU A 91 20.73 5.94 -9.22
N CYS A 92 19.77 5.09 -8.82
CA CYS A 92 18.41 5.56 -8.46
C CYS A 92 18.26 6.14 -7.05
N LYS A 93 19.34 6.27 -6.26
CA LYS A 93 19.26 6.83 -4.89
C LYS A 93 19.20 8.36 -4.88
N GLU A 94 19.95 9.01 -5.75
CA GLU A 94 20.07 10.48 -5.82
C GLU A 94 19.10 11.11 -6.83
N GLU A 95 18.39 10.27 -7.58
CA GLU A 95 17.31 10.69 -8.49
C GLU A 95 16.07 11.28 -7.78
N MET A 96 15.27 12.01 -8.56
CA MET A 96 14.04 12.69 -8.13
C MET A 96 13.09 11.79 -7.31
N ARG A 97 12.45 12.41 -6.31
CA ARG A 97 11.37 11.85 -5.50
C ARG A 97 10.16 12.80 -5.55
N PRO A 98 8.91 12.33 -5.76
CA PRO A 98 8.46 10.94 -6.00
C PRO A 98 9.15 10.24 -7.18
N CYS A 99 9.38 8.93 -7.07
CA CYS A 99 10.20 8.20 -8.05
C CYS A 99 9.47 8.04 -9.40
N PRO A 100 10.05 8.46 -10.54
CA PRO A 100 9.40 8.38 -11.85
C PRO A 100 9.32 6.93 -12.39
N TRP A 101 10.18 6.03 -11.91
CA TRP A 101 10.33 4.68 -12.44
C TRP A 101 9.27 3.69 -11.93
N VAL A 102 8.00 3.95 -12.27
CA VAL A 102 6.83 3.15 -11.86
C VAL A 102 6.91 1.67 -12.25
N ALA A 103 7.72 1.34 -13.26
CA ALA A 103 7.97 -0.04 -13.72
C ALA A 103 9.10 -0.77 -12.94
N CYS A 104 9.73 -0.12 -11.96
CA CYS A 104 10.78 -0.75 -11.14
C CYS A 104 10.19 -1.80 -10.18
N LYS A 105 10.88 -2.93 -10.01
CA LYS A 105 10.45 -4.04 -9.12
C LYS A 105 10.31 -3.68 -7.64
N HIS A 106 10.75 -2.49 -7.22
CA HIS A 106 10.64 -1.97 -5.86
C HIS A 106 9.64 -0.80 -5.75
N HIS A 107 8.92 -0.47 -6.82
CA HIS A 107 8.01 0.68 -6.84
C HIS A 107 6.68 0.34 -6.17
N LEU A 108 6.25 1.16 -5.21
CA LEU A 108 5.11 0.86 -4.33
C LEU A 108 3.73 1.07 -4.98
N TYR A 109 3.69 1.61 -6.21
CA TYR A 109 2.45 1.77 -6.98
C TYR A 109 2.00 0.47 -7.66
N LEU A 110 2.92 -0.33 -8.22
CA LEU A 110 2.62 -1.45 -9.11
C LEU A 110 3.34 -2.75 -8.66
N ASP A 111 2.57 -3.75 -8.23
CA ASP A 111 3.07 -5.11 -8.08
C ASP A 111 2.91 -5.85 -9.42
N ILE A 112 4.00 -6.35 -10.02
CA ILE A 112 3.96 -7.16 -11.24
C ILE A 112 4.21 -8.64 -10.91
N ASN A 113 3.32 -9.54 -11.34
CA ASN A 113 3.55 -10.99 -11.23
C ASN A 113 4.35 -11.51 -12.45
N PRO A 114 5.56 -12.06 -12.27
CA PRO A 114 6.42 -12.49 -13.37
C PRO A 114 5.93 -13.74 -14.11
N GLU A 115 5.15 -14.62 -13.46
CA GLU A 115 4.66 -15.88 -14.05
C GLU A 115 3.41 -15.66 -14.93
N THR A 116 2.58 -14.68 -14.57
CA THR A 116 1.26 -14.47 -15.18
C THR A 116 1.10 -13.14 -15.92
N GLY A 117 2.06 -12.22 -15.75
CA GLY A 117 2.01 -10.86 -16.27
C GLY A 117 0.94 -9.97 -15.62
N SER A 118 0.26 -10.41 -14.56
CA SER A 118 -0.79 -9.59 -13.93
C SER A 118 -0.17 -8.41 -13.18
N ILE A 119 -0.70 -7.20 -13.43
CA ILE A 119 -0.28 -5.96 -12.79
C ILE A 119 -1.32 -5.60 -11.72
N LYS A 120 -0.89 -5.40 -10.47
CA LYS A 120 -1.72 -4.96 -9.35
C LYS A 120 -1.34 -3.53 -8.97
N ILE A 121 -2.28 -2.61 -9.18
CA ILE A 121 -2.20 -1.21 -8.75
C ILE A 121 -2.59 -1.16 -7.27
N ASN A 122 -1.71 -0.66 -6.41
CA ASN A 122 -1.90 -0.68 -4.96
C ASN A 122 -2.93 0.34 -4.48
N PHE A 123 -2.90 1.55 -5.04
CA PHE A 123 -3.84 2.63 -4.82
C PHE A 123 -4.44 3.01 -6.17
N PRO A 124 -5.64 2.52 -6.54
CA PRO A 124 -6.30 2.92 -7.80
C PRO A 124 -6.94 4.32 -7.73
N ASP A 125 -6.77 4.98 -6.58
CA ASP A 125 -7.31 6.27 -6.14
C ASP A 125 -6.24 7.35 -5.99
N LEU A 126 -4.96 7.01 -6.16
CA LEU A 126 -3.82 7.93 -6.03
C LEU A 126 -2.87 7.74 -7.21
N GLU A 127 -2.36 8.84 -7.74
CA GLU A 127 -1.33 8.84 -8.78
C GLU A 127 0.09 8.71 -8.18
N PRO A 128 1.12 8.31 -8.96
CA PRO A 128 2.45 8.00 -8.42
C PRO A 128 3.12 9.13 -7.62
N TRP A 129 2.77 10.39 -7.92
CA TRP A 129 3.27 11.59 -7.24
C TRP A 129 2.53 11.92 -5.93
N GLU A 130 1.34 11.36 -5.71
CA GLU A 130 0.54 11.54 -4.48
C GLU A 130 0.91 10.52 -3.39
N LEU A 131 1.71 9.51 -3.73
CA LEU A 131 2.14 8.48 -2.79
C LEU A 131 3.16 9.02 -1.79
N LYS A 132 2.83 8.97 -0.49
CA LYS A 132 3.75 9.27 0.63
C LYS A 132 5.14 8.62 0.45
N HIS A 133 5.17 7.38 -0.06
CA HIS A 133 6.39 6.62 -0.37
C HIS A 133 6.24 5.90 -1.71
N THR A 134 7.19 6.09 -2.62
CA THR A 134 7.22 5.43 -3.94
C THR A 134 8.14 4.22 -4.03
N CYS A 135 9.10 4.05 -3.13
CA CYS A 135 10.14 3.02 -3.23
C CYS A 135 10.25 2.19 -1.94
N ALA A 136 10.16 0.87 -2.07
CA ALA A 136 10.31 -0.06 -0.95
C ALA A 136 11.71 -0.03 -0.33
N LEU A 137 12.76 0.27 -1.12
CA LEU A 137 14.13 0.38 -0.60
C LEU A 137 14.33 1.65 0.24
N ASP A 138 13.74 2.78 -0.14
CA ASP A 138 13.81 4.03 0.63
C ASP A 138 13.02 3.95 1.96
N VAL A 139 12.07 3.01 2.06
CA VAL A 139 11.37 2.67 3.31
C VAL A 139 12.23 1.70 4.14
N ALA A 140 12.79 0.66 3.53
CA ALA A 140 13.64 -0.33 4.20
C ALA A 140 14.92 0.29 4.80
N GLU A 141 15.56 1.24 4.12
CA GLU A 141 16.77 1.93 4.60
C GLU A 141 16.54 2.79 5.86
N ARG A 142 15.29 3.09 6.23
CA ARG A 142 14.95 3.79 7.47
C ARG A 142 14.93 2.87 8.70
N GLY A 143 14.71 1.57 8.49
CA GLY A 143 14.48 0.60 9.55
C GLY A 143 13.19 0.82 10.34
N GLY A 144 13.00 0.06 11.41
CA GLY A 144 12.04 0.34 12.49
C GLY A 144 10.53 0.25 12.19
N ILE A 145 10.11 -0.08 10.96
CA ILE A 145 8.71 0.02 10.53
C ILE A 145 7.79 -1.10 11.09
N THR A 146 6.56 -0.72 11.47
CA THR A 146 5.53 -1.63 12.00
C THR A 146 4.71 -2.36 10.92
N LEU A 147 4.02 -3.44 11.31
CA LEU A 147 3.13 -4.21 10.41
C LEU A 147 1.90 -3.39 9.95
N GLU A 148 1.51 -2.43 10.76
CA GLU A 148 0.47 -1.44 10.54
C GLU A 148 0.88 -0.47 9.42
N GLU A 149 2.05 0.18 9.55
CA GLU A 149 2.58 1.12 8.55
C GLU A 149 2.88 0.43 7.21
N VAL A 150 3.49 -0.76 7.21
CA VAL A 150 3.67 -1.55 5.97
C VAL A 150 2.31 -1.89 5.33
N GLY A 151 1.27 -2.11 6.15
CA GLY A 151 -0.10 -2.30 5.69
C GLY A 151 -0.65 -1.06 4.98
N GLU A 152 -0.48 0.12 5.57
CA GLU A 152 -0.88 1.40 4.98
C GLU A 152 -0.13 1.73 3.68
N ILE A 153 1.16 1.41 3.62
CA ILE A 153 2.03 1.64 2.46
C ILE A 153 1.68 0.72 1.28
N MET A 154 1.20 -0.51 1.52
CA MET A 154 0.89 -1.48 0.46
C MET A 154 -0.62 -1.68 0.18
N ASN A 155 -1.50 -0.91 0.82
CA ASN A 155 -2.96 -1.13 0.86
C ASN A 155 -3.36 -2.56 1.31
N LEU A 156 -2.60 -3.10 2.25
CA LEU A 156 -2.81 -4.42 2.85
C LEU A 156 -3.30 -4.27 4.30
N THR A 157 -3.95 -5.30 4.84
CA THR A 157 -4.25 -5.32 6.27
C THR A 157 -3.01 -5.74 7.06
N ARG A 158 -2.85 -5.23 8.28
CA ARG A 158 -1.82 -5.68 9.25
C ARG A 158 -1.66 -7.20 9.31
N GLU A 159 -2.78 -7.91 9.47
CA GLU A 159 -2.81 -9.39 9.48
C GLU A 159 -2.31 -10.01 8.17
N ARG A 160 -2.50 -9.34 7.02
CA ARG A 160 -1.93 -9.80 5.76
C ARG A 160 -0.42 -9.58 5.69
N ILE A 161 0.10 -8.49 6.24
CA ILE A 161 1.55 -8.29 6.37
C ILE A 161 2.15 -9.38 7.27
N ARG A 162 1.57 -9.62 8.45
CA ARG A 162 1.99 -10.70 9.37
C ARG A 162 2.02 -12.09 8.70
N GLN A 163 1.04 -12.39 7.84
CA GLN A 163 1.04 -13.65 7.06
C GLN A 163 2.15 -13.73 6.01
N VAL A 164 2.53 -12.60 5.41
CA VAL A 164 3.63 -12.53 4.44
C VAL A 164 4.97 -12.62 5.16
N GLU A 165 5.14 -11.91 6.27
CA GLU A 165 6.29 -11.96 7.19
C GLU A 165 6.56 -13.39 7.67
N VAL A 166 5.57 -14.03 8.33
CA VAL A 166 5.73 -15.42 8.85
C VAL A 166 6.11 -16.39 7.72
N ARG A 167 5.51 -16.24 6.53
CA ARG A 167 5.87 -17.06 5.36
C ARG A 167 7.27 -16.74 4.82
N GLY A 168 7.69 -15.47 4.86
CA GLY A 168 9.03 -15.03 4.49
C GLY A 168 10.10 -15.61 5.41
N LEU A 169 9.90 -15.46 6.73
CA LEU A 169 10.78 -16.04 7.76
C LEU A 169 10.89 -17.57 7.64
N LEU A 170 9.77 -18.27 7.37
CA LEU A 170 9.81 -19.71 7.11
C LEU A 170 10.59 -20.04 5.83
N LYS A 171 10.38 -19.31 4.73
CA LYS A 171 11.15 -19.49 3.48
C LYS A 171 12.65 -19.26 3.68
N LEU A 172 13.02 -18.22 4.43
CA LEU A 172 14.41 -17.96 4.77
C LEU A 172 15.01 -19.12 5.58
N LYS A 173 14.36 -19.55 6.66
CA LYS A 173 14.81 -20.70 7.48
C LYS A 173 14.93 -22.04 6.73
N MET A 174 14.26 -22.20 5.60
CA MET A 174 14.35 -23.40 4.74
C MET A 174 15.32 -23.24 3.55
N GLY A 175 15.79 -22.02 3.28
CA GLY A 175 16.60 -21.68 2.10
C GLY A 175 17.97 -21.07 2.41
N SER A 176 18.21 -20.61 3.64
CA SER A 176 19.55 -20.38 4.17
C SER A 176 20.15 -21.72 4.61
N PRO A 177 21.46 -21.96 4.39
CA PRO A 177 22.18 -22.98 5.14
C PRO A 177 22.06 -22.69 6.65
N SER A 178 22.28 -23.71 7.49
CA SER A 178 22.28 -23.53 8.93
C SER A 178 23.36 -22.54 9.39
N PRO A 179 23.20 -21.89 10.56
CA PRO A 179 24.25 -21.02 11.11
C PRO A 179 25.59 -21.74 11.28
N ASP A 180 25.56 -23.05 11.53
CA ASP A 180 26.73 -23.91 11.69
C ASP A 180 27.43 -24.18 10.36
N GLU A 181 26.67 -24.42 9.28
CA GLU A 181 27.22 -24.55 7.92
C GLU A 181 27.82 -23.22 7.43
N LEU A 182 27.12 -22.10 7.60
CA LEU A 182 27.65 -20.76 7.29
C LEU A 182 28.89 -20.43 8.12
N GLY A 183 28.91 -20.81 9.39
CA GLY A 183 30.07 -20.68 10.27
C GLY A 183 31.25 -21.52 9.79
N ALA A 184 31.02 -22.77 9.39
CA ALA A 184 32.05 -23.66 8.86
C ALA A 184 32.61 -23.16 7.52
N GLU A 185 31.78 -22.70 6.59
CA GLU A 185 32.21 -22.10 5.32
C GLU A 185 33.04 -20.84 5.54
N LEU A 186 32.61 -19.93 6.42
CA LEU A 186 33.36 -18.71 6.77
C LEU A 186 34.69 -19.03 7.45
N LEU A 187 34.75 -20.03 8.32
CA LEU A 187 36.00 -20.48 8.95
C LEU A 187 36.95 -21.13 7.93
N ALA A 188 36.44 -21.96 7.03
CA ALA A 188 37.22 -22.59 5.95
C ALA A 188 37.78 -21.55 4.96
N ALA A 189 36.93 -20.61 4.51
CA ALA A 189 37.35 -19.50 3.64
C ALA A 189 38.38 -18.59 4.32
N LYS A 190 38.26 -18.37 5.64
CA LYS A 190 39.24 -17.60 6.42
C LYS A 190 40.55 -18.35 6.63
N ALA A 191 40.54 -19.68 6.74
CA ALA A 191 41.76 -20.50 6.77
C ALA A 191 42.47 -20.54 5.40
N ALA A 192 41.72 -20.59 4.30
CA ALA A 192 42.26 -20.59 2.95
C ALA A 192 42.99 -19.29 2.57
N ASN A 193 42.65 -18.16 3.19
CA ASN A 193 43.31 -16.85 3.00
C ASN A 193 44.46 -16.58 4.00
N GLN A 194 45.01 -17.62 4.65
CA GLN A 194 46.13 -17.51 5.60
C GLN A 194 47.36 -18.37 5.22
N ASN A 195 47.36 -18.93 4.01
CA ASN A 195 48.52 -19.55 3.34
C ASN A 195 48.85 -18.77 2.06
#